data_AF-A0A932W2K3-F1
#
_entry.id   AF-A0A932W2K3-F1
#
_cell.length_a   1.000
_cell.length_b   1.000
_cell.length_c   1.000
_cell.angle_alpha   90.00
_cell.angle_beta   90.00
_cell.angle_gamma   90.00
#
_symmetry.space_group_name_H-M   'P 1'
#
loop_
_entity.id
_entity.type
_entity.pdbx_description
1 polymer ?
#
loop_
_entity_poly.entity_id
_entity_poly.type
_entity_poly.pdbx_seq_one_letter_code
_entity_poly.pdbx_strand_id
1 'polypeptide(L)'
;MKRTRKKVRAASAEAIARLADKGKNVSRFFTNSGRMMKSIQRVNVDFTPAMLEELERAAKELNVSRQAVIKTLIRYALDQHYLAKDSRTRLTRP
;
A
#
# COMPACT_ATOMS: atom_id res chain seq x y z
N MET A 1 -34.22 -41.66 -0.44
CA MET A 1 -34.17 -40.54 0.53
C MET A 1 -32.99 -39.64 0.20
N LYS A 2 -33.22 -38.40 -0.28
CA LYS A 2 -32.13 -37.47 -0.63
C LYS A 2 -31.64 -36.75 0.64
N ARG A 3 -30.40 -37.03 1.07
CA ARG A 3 -29.75 -36.33 2.19
C ARG A 3 -29.31 -34.93 1.73
N THR A 4 -30.04 -33.90 2.14
CA THR A 4 -29.63 -32.50 1.97
C THR A 4 -28.42 -32.22 2.86
N ARG A 5 -27.25 -31.92 2.27
CA ARG A 5 -26.06 -31.48 3.01
C ARG A 5 -26.39 -30.18 3.75
N LYS A 6 -26.30 -30.20 5.08
CA LYS A 6 -26.53 -29.05 5.96
C LYS A 6 -25.51 -27.96 5.62
N LYS A 7 -25.96 -26.82 5.08
CA LYS A 7 -25.10 -25.64 4.86
C LYS A 7 -24.54 -25.20 6.21
N VAL A 8 -23.24 -25.36 6.43
CA VAL A 8 -22.57 -24.82 7.62
C VAL A 8 -22.71 -23.30 7.54
N ARG A 9 -23.48 -22.70 8.45
CA ARG A 9 -23.54 -21.24 8.58
C ARG A 9 -22.15 -20.75 8.97
N ALA A 10 -21.54 -19.92 8.13
CA ALA A 10 -20.30 -19.25 8.48
C ALA A 10 -20.55 -18.46 9.78
N ALA A 11 -19.63 -18.59 10.75
CA ALA A 11 -19.71 -17.82 11.99
C ALA A 11 -19.64 -16.32 11.66
N SER A 12 -20.42 -15.50 12.36
CA SER A 12 -20.35 -14.04 12.19
C SER A 12 -19.00 -13.52 12.69
N ALA A 13 -18.59 -12.34 12.21
CA ALA A 13 -17.36 -11.69 12.65
C ALA A 13 -17.35 -11.46 14.17
N GLU A 14 -18.48 -11.06 14.76
CA GLU A 14 -18.65 -10.83 16.20
C GLU A 14 -18.51 -12.14 16.99
N ALA A 15 -18.99 -13.26 16.44
CA ALA A 15 -18.81 -14.55 17.08
C ALA A 15 -17.34 -14.99 17.10
N ILE A 16 -16.60 -14.72 16.02
CA ILE A 16 -15.16 -15.00 15.92
C ILE A 16 -14.38 -14.09 16.88
N ALA A 17 -14.70 -12.80 16.95
CA ALA A 17 -14.09 -11.86 17.90
C ALA A 17 -14.24 -12.32 19.35
N ARG A 18 -15.46 -12.70 19.77
CA ARG A 18 -15.70 -13.23 21.12
C ARG A 18 -14.95 -14.53 21.43
N LEU A 19 -14.66 -15.36 20.43
CA LEU A 19 -13.83 -16.55 20.61
C LEU A 19 -12.38 -16.15 20.85
N ALA A 20 -11.86 -15.19 20.08
CA ALA A 20 -10.52 -14.65 20.25
C ALA A 20 -10.33 -13.96 21.60
N ASP A 21 -11.28 -13.13 22.04
CA ASP A 21 -11.26 -12.45 23.35
C ASP A 21 -11.20 -13.44 24.52
N LYS A 22 -11.79 -14.64 24.35
CA LYS A 22 -11.75 -15.75 25.31
C LYS A 22 -10.47 -16.59 25.21
N GLY A 23 -9.48 -16.17 24.42
CA GLY A 23 -8.23 -16.89 24.19
C GLY A 23 -8.39 -18.17 23.37
N LYS A 24 -9.52 -18.37 22.68
CA LYS A 24 -9.74 -19.59 21.86
C LYS A 24 -9.07 -19.44 20.50
N ASN A 25 -8.54 -20.54 19.97
CA ASN A 25 -7.97 -20.56 18.63
C ASN A 25 -9.05 -20.32 17.57
N VAL A 26 -8.89 -19.22 16.82
CA VAL A 26 -9.77 -18.79 15.72
C VAL A 26 -9.16 -19.02 14.34
N SER A 27 -7.98 -19.64 14.23
CA SER A 27 -7.24 -19.82 12.97
C SER A 27 -8.06 -20.53 11.89
N ARG A 28 -9.00 -21.42 12.29
CA ARG A 28 -9.93 -22.11 11.37
C ARG A 28 -10.81 -21.17 10.53
N PHE A 29 -10.97 -19.91 10.95
CA PHE A 29 -11.76 -18.90 10.26
C PHE A 29 -10.91 -18.02 9.32
N PHE A 30 -9.58 -18.15 9.33
CA PHE A 30 -8.66 -17.38 8.50
C PHE A 30 -8.08 -18.27 7.39
N THR A 31 -8.15 -17.81 6.15
CA THR A 31 -7.55 -18.48 4.98
C THR A 31 -6.07 -18.15 4.80
N ASN A 32 -5.55 -17.14 5.53
CA ASN A 32 -4.21 -16.56 5.35
C ASN A 32 -3.87 -16.18 3.89
N SER A 33 -4.89 -15.98 3.05
CA SER A 33 -4.73 -15.63 1.63
C SER A 33 -4.53 -14.13 1.42
N GLY A 34 -4.57 -13.32 2.49
CA GLY A 34 -4.28 -11.89 2.43
C GLY A 34 -2.78 -11.64 2.38
N ARG A 35 -2.32 -10.73 1.52
CA ARG A 35 -0.95 -10.21 1.60
C ARG A 35 -0.85 -9.25 2.78
N MET A 36 0.01 -9.58 3.74
CA MET A 36 0.37 -8.64 4.79
C MET A 36 1.14 -7.48 4.17
N MET A 37 0.54 -6.29 4.13
CA MET A 37 1.23 -5.09 3.69
C MET A 37 2.25 -4.67 4.75
N LYS A 38 3.46 -4.33 4.33
CA LYS A 38 4.44 -3.73 5.25
C LYS A 38 3.87 -2.43 5.80
N SER A 39 4.16 -2.14 7.07
CA SER A 39 3.79 -0.88 7.69
C SER A 39 4.38 0.30 6.91
N ILE A 40 3.61 1.38 6.75
CA ILE A 40 4.08 2.62 6.11
C ILE A 40 5.19 3.21 6.98
N GLN A 41 6.38 3.37 6.42
CA GLN A 41 7.47 4.12 7.05
C GLN A 41 7.22 5.61 6.79
N ARG A 42 7.22 6.41 7.86
CA ARG A 42 7.01 7.86 7.79
C ARG A 42 8.35 8.57 7.78
N VAL A 43 8.48 9.55 6.90
CA VAL A 43 9.65 10.42 6.78
C VAL A 43 9.16 11.85 6.80
N ASN A 44 9.81 12.70 7.60
CA ASN A 44 9.53 14.13 7.65
C ASN A 44 10.42 14.84 6.63
N VAL A 45 9.84 15.74 5.84
CA VAL A 45 10.52 16.55 4.84
C VAL A 45 9.93 17.95 4.92
N ASP A 46 10.80 18.95 5.07
CA ASP A 46 10.39 20.34 5.11
C ASP A 46 10.19 20.87 3.68
N PHE A 47 9.09 21.58 3.47
CA PHE A 47 8.77 22.26 2.22
C PHE A 47 8.60 23.74 2.50
N THR A 48 9.15 24.59 1.64
CA THR A 48 8.91 26.03 1.73
C THR A 48 7.44 26.34 1.34
N PRO A 49 6.89 27.49 1.78
CA PRO A 49 5.55 27.90 1.36
C PRO A 49 5.38 27.94 -0.17
N ALA A 50 6.39 28.44 -0.88
CA ALA A 50 6.38 28.50 -2.34
C ALA A 50 6.28 27.09 -2.99
N MET A 51 7.01 26.10 -2.46
CA MET A 51 6.92 24.73 -2.96
C MET A 51 5.54 24.13 -2.70
N LEU A 52 4.93 24.43 -1.54
CA LEU A 52 3.58 23.95 -1.21
C LEU A 52 2.53 24.55 -2.16
N GLU A 53 2.64 25.83 -2.48
CA GLU A 53 1.76 26.50 -3.45
C GLU A 53 1.86 25.88 -4.86
N GLU A 54 3.09 25.58 -5.30
CA GLU A 54 3.32 24.92 -6.59
C GLU A 54 2.72 23.51 -6.61
N LEU A 55 2.96 22.73 -5.55
CA LEU A 55 2.38 21.39 -5.41
C LEU A 55 0.85 21.41 -5.33
N GLU A 56 0.25 22.42 -4.71
CA GLU A 56 -1.21 22.61 -4.68
C GLU A 56 -1.78 22.92 -6.05
N ARG A 57 -1.12 23.79 -6.81
CA ARG A 57 -1.53 24.13 -8.17
C ARG A 57 -1.50 22.89 -9.06
N ALA A 58 -0.38 22.17 -9.06
CA ALA A 58 -0.24 20.92 -9.82
C ALA A 58 -1.29 19.86 -9.41
N ALA A 59 -1.55 19.73 -8.10
CA ALA A 59 -2.56 18.82 -7.59
C ALA A 59 -3.98 19.18 -8.08
N LYS A 60 -4.33 20.47 -8.13
CA LYS A 60 -5.61 20.95 -8.65
C LYS A 60 -5.75 20.71 -10.15
N GLU A 61 -4.74 21.06 -10.93
CA GLU A 61 -4.73 20.87 -12.39
C GLU A 61 -4.88 19.40 -12.77
N LEU A 62 -4.21 18.50 -12.04
CA LEU A 62 -4.27 17.06 -12.27
C LEU A 62 -5.47 16.38 -11.58
N ASN A 63 -6.25 17.12 -10.78
CA ASN A 63 -7.35 16.61 -9.96
C ASN A 63 -6.96 15.39 -9.10
N VAL A 64 -5.82 15.49 -8.41
CA VAL A 64 -5.28 14.45 -7.51
C VAL A 64 -4.80 15.04 -6.20
N SER A 65 -4.50 14.20 -5.22
CA SER A 65 -3.91 14.67 -3.96
C SER A 65 -2.46 15.18 -4.15
N ARG A 66 -2.05 16.16 -3.34
CA ARG A 66 -0.63 16.58 -3.24
C ARG A 66 0.32 15.41 -3.01
N GLN A 67 -0.08 14.44 -2.19
CA GLN A 67 0.72 13.24 -1.94
C GLN A 67 0.92 12.39 -3.19
N ALA A 68 -0.08 12.31 -4.08
CA ALA A 68 0.06 11.60 -5.35
C ALA A 68 1.05 12.32 -6.26
N VAL A 69 0.98 13.66 -6.35
CA VAL A 69 1.96 14.46 -7.09
C VAL A 69 3.37 14.22 -6.55
N ILE A 70 3.59 14.37 -5.24
CA ILE A 70 4.89 14.15 -4.59
C ILE A 70 5.42 12.74 -4.88
N LYS A 71 4.59 11.70 -4.68
CA LYS A 71 4.99 10.31 -4.91
C LYS A 71 5.41 10.06 -6.35
N THR A 72 4.66 10.60 -7.31
CA THR A 72 4.95 10.44 -8.74
C THR A 72 6.23 11.19 -9.13
N LEU A 73 6.42 12.42 -8.67
CA LEU A 73 7.63 13.20 -8.96
C LEU A 73 8.90 12.54 -8.39
N ILE A 74 8.84 12.04 -7.16
CA ILE A 74 9.97 11.30 -6.55
C ILE A 74 10.28 10.05 -7.36
N ARG A 75 9.26 9.27 -7.74
CA ARG A 75 9.44 8.08 -8.58
C ARG A 75 10.10 8.44 -9.91
N TYR A 76 9.56 9.44 -10.60
CA TYR A 76 10.09 9.90 -11.88
C TYR A 76 11.56 10.32 -11.78
N ALA A 77 11.91 11.16 -10.80
CA ALA A 77 13.28 11.63 -10.61
C ALA A 77 14.26 10.47 -10.32
N LEU A 78 13.86 9.50 -9.50
CA LEU A 78 14.67 8.31 -9.22
C LEU A 78 14.86 7.44 -10.46
N ASP A 79 13.79 7.19 -11.21
CA ASP A 79 13.86 6.37 -12.42
C ASP A 79 14.80 7.01 -13.45
N GLN A 80 14.72 8.33 -13.66
CA GLN A 80 15.65 9.06 -14.54
C GLN A 80 17.10 8.98 -14.04
N HIS A 81 17.31 9.12 -12.74
CA HIS A 81 18.65 8.98 -12.14
C HIS A 81 19.23 7.58 -12.38
N TYR A 82 18.45 6.52 -12.23
CA TYR A 82 18.91 5.14 -12.48
C TYR A 82 19.18 4.89 -13.97
N LEU A 83 18.32 5.37 -14.87
CA LEU A 83 18.56 5.28 -16.31
C LEU A 83 19.88 5.96 -16.72
N ALA A 84 20.15 7.14 -16.18
CA ALA A 84 21.40 7.87 -16.43
C ALA A 84 22.62 7.12 -15.88
N LYS A 85 22.53 6.54 -14.68
CA LYS A 85 23.60 5.75 -14.06
C LYS A 85 23.92 4.50 -14.86
N ASP A 86 22.91 3.73 -15.27
CA ASP A 86 23.09 2.50 -16.05
C ASP A 86 23.71 2.79 -17.41
N SER A 87 23.33 3.91 -18.03
CA SER A 87 23.90 4.34 -19.31
C SER A 87 25.39 4.68 -19.16
N ARG A 88 25.78 5.36 -18.08
CA ARG A 88 27.20 5.58 -17.76
C ARG A 88 27.95 4.28 -17.51
N THR A 89 27.38 3.35 -16.74
CA THR A 89 28.02 2.06 -16.46
C THR A 89 28.20 1.20 -17.72
N ARG A 90 27.28 1.28 -18.68
CA ARG A 90 27.44 0.61 -19.99
C ARG A 90 28.54 1.23 -20.84
N LEU A 91 28.73 2.55 -20.78
CA LEU A 91 29.80 3.25 -21.52
C LEU A 91 31.20 3.01 -20.94
N THR A 92 31.31 2.65 -19.66
CA THR A 92 32.59 2.43 -18.97
C THR A 92 32.99 0.95 -18.86
N ARG A 93 32.24 0.03 -19.46
CA ARG A 93 32.62 -1.39 -19.57
C ARG A 93 33.35 -1.60 -20.90
N PRO A 94 34.57 -2.19 -20.89
CA PRO A 94 35.34 -2.47 -22.10
C PRO A 94 34.67 -3.52 -22.99
#